data_AF-A0A2W2GBE2-F1
#
_entry.id   AF-A0A2W2GBE2-F1
#
_cell.length_a   1.000
_cell.length_b   1.000
_cell.length_c   1.000
_cell.angle_alpha   90.00
_cell.angle_beta   90.00
_cell.angle_gamma   90.00
#
_symmetry.space_group_name_H-M   'P 1'
#
loop_
_entity.id
_entity.type
_entity.pdbx_description
1 polymer ?
#
loop_
_entity_poly.entity_id
_entity_poly.type
_entity_poly.pdbx_seq_one_letter_code
_entity_poly.pdbx_strand_id
1 'polypeptide(L)'
;MRVRPTPPPARRPGTVACLTVGDIGKAVAYYEQFFGFRARLVESAAAWLTGHGTTLRLRLGPPTTAGADDRPDPDAVLYVGQPEVLRRRLDDWGAHLTSGTTLGEQWRGYYAVRDCYGNLLAFGATGAPAALLRPLYEAGDGARRWLGRQIGDRDQRRESRRLRDFHQRHQIPQGAYYLHVTTGLLHWLLACERRLPPELPVVVVGSGLTAQESDWLARQLPRPFHHIAARRDDAGVLELVFAAATGDFGWIEPGCLVLDHRVLTDLAAPADGVALRCAWSYDAGLGAPLAAPYLLFFDADAIRQVRAAVPGISPGIYAYDRFNRQVDGERWYTRTPSRQQRRRLAAVAPRAADGRPATPLGTSFYDTTVLYQLAARTCGWSVRPVRSLRANNHVRGDAVQDDASDELVYIGALGYADPLEEFSGFFHDGAVRQRYLFAEYVTLQPVADQLPDSYRARLAAVVEAMAAQGLRPDDAHAAVRDYLCTVLGLSAAATASVLQADNSGPTVQEALVE
;
A
#
# COMPACT_ATOMS: atom_id res chain seq x y z
N MET A 1 27.81 13.27 35.52
CA MET A 1 27.08 14.52 35.21
C MET A 1 26.95 14.58 33.68
N ARG A 2 25.79 14.20 33.10
CA ARG A 2 25.61 14.24 31.63
C ARG A 2 25.26 15.68 31.23
N VAL A 3 26.17 16.35 30.54
CA VAL A 3 25.93 17.67 29.95
C VAL A 3 24.82 17.51 28.91
N ARG A 4 23.66 18.16 29.13
CA ARG A 4 22.62 18.21 28.10
C ARG A 4 23.21 18.95 26.89
N PRO A 5 23.22 18.36 25.69
CA PRO A 5 23.64 19.10 24.50
C PRO A 5 22.71 20.32 24.37
N THR A 6 23.32 21.50 24.35
CA THR A 6 22.60 22.74 24.09
C THR A 6 22.17 22.66 22.62
N PRO A 7 20.88 22.82 22.29
CA PRO A 7 20.45 22.79 20.89
C PRO A 7 21.25 23.84 20.11
N PRO A 8 21.62 23.55 18.84
CA PRO A 8 22.38 24.50 18.04
C PRO A 8 21.67 25.87 18.04
N PRO A 9 22.42 26.98 18.11
CA PRO A 9 21.83 28.31 18.14
C PRO A 9 20.91 28.46 16.92
N ALA A 10 19.64 28.79 17.17
CA ALA A 10 18.67 29.02 16.10
C ALA A 10 19.26 30.02 15.11
N ARG A 11 19.54 29.57 13.88
CA ARG A 11 19.96 30.46 12.79
C ARG A 11 18.94 31.59 12.72
N ARG A 12 19.41 32.83 12.63
CA ARG A 12 18.57 34.03 12.59
C ARG A 12 17.43 33.82 11.56
N PRO A 13 16.19 34.28 11.86
CA PRO A 13 14.98 34.08 11.04
C PRO A 13 14.99 34.78 9.66
N GLY A 14 16.16 35.06 9.08
CA GLY A 14 16.30 35.75 7.79
C GLY A 14 16.60 34.86 6.59
N THR A 15 16.93 33.57 6.77
CA THR A 15 17.22 32.69 5.63
C THR A 15 15.98 31.88 5.26
N VAL A 16 15.46 32.10 4.04
CA VAL A 16 14.42 31.27 3.44
C VAL A 16 14.95 29.83 3.33
N ALA A 17 14.24 28.87 3.92
CA ALA A 17 14.61 27.46 3.80
C ALA A 17 14.59 27.05 2.31
N CYS A 18 15.61 26.32 1.86
CA CYS A 18 15.74 25.93 0.45
C CYS A 18 15.80 24.41 0.35
N LEU A 19 14.84 23.81 -0.36
CA LEU A 19 14.77 22.39 -0.62
C LEU A 19 15.17 22.08 -2.06
N THR A 20 15.80 20.92 -2.25
CA THR A 20 16.16 20.43 -3.58
C THR A 20 15.07 19.46 -4.05
N VAL A 21 14.58 19.65 -5.27
CA VAL A 21 13.51 18.85 -5.87
C VAL A 21 13.88 18.44 -7.28
N GLY A 22 13.36 17.29 -7.73
CA GLY A 22 13.62 16.77 -9.07
C GLY A 22 12.80 17.43 -10.17
N ASP A 23 11.66 18.03 -9.84
CA ASP A 23 10.77 18.74 -10.77
C ASP A 23 10.09 19.92 -10.05
N ILE A 24 10.24 21.14 -10.57
CA ILE A 24 9.68 22.35 -9.95
C ILE A 24 8.15 22.38 -10.04
N GLY A 25 7.57 22.06 -11.19
CA GLY A 25 6.11 22.14 -11.39
C GLY A 25 5.39 21.14 -10.48
N LYS A 26 5.86 19.89 -10.48
CA LYS A 26 5.36 18.82 -9.60
C LYS A 26 5.55 19.18 -8.13
N ALA A 27 6.71 19.72 -7.75
CA ALA A 27 6.93 20.13 -6.37
C ALA A 27 5.98 21.26 -5.94
N VAL A 28 5.80 22.30 -6.76
CA VAL A 28 4.84 23.37 -6.47
C VAL A 28 3.45 22.79 -6.22
N ALA A 29 2.93 21.98 -7.15
CA ALA A 29 1.62 21.37 -7.03
C ALA A 29 1.49 20.49 -5.76
N TYR A 30 2.51 19.69 -5.43
CA TYR A 30 2.54 18.89 -4.20
C TYR A 30 2.44 19.75 -2.93
N TYR A 31 3.25 20.81 -2.84
CA TYR A 31 3.27 21.68 -1.66
C TYR A 31 2.00 22.52 -1.52
N GLU A 32 1.35 22.87 -2.62
CA GLU A 32 0.05 23.54 -2.59
C GLU A 32 -1.05 22.57 -2.12
N GLN A 33 -1.09 21.36 -2.68
CA GLN A 33 -2.10 20.35 -2.38
C GLN A 33 -1.96 19.80 -0.95
N PHE A 34 -0.79 19.30 -0.59
CA PHE A 34 -0.60 18.52 0.65
C PHE A 34 -0.12 19.38 1.82
N PHE A 35 0.52 20.52 1.55
CA PHE A 35 1.12 21.35 2.58
C PHE A 35 0.42 22.71 2.72
N GLY A 36 -0.53 23.05 1.85
CA GLY A 36 -1.28 24.31 1.88
C GLY A 36 -0.41 25.56 1.71
N PHE A 37 0.74 25.42 1.04
CA PHE A 37 1.51 26.56 0.57
C PHE A 37 0.83 27.17 -0.67
N ARG A 38 1.31 28.34 -1.10
CA ARG A 38 0.93 28.97 -2.36
C ARG A 38 2.15 29.49 -3.07
N ALA A 39 2.26 29.22 -4.37
CA ALA A 39 3.30 29.76 -5.21
C ALA A 39 3.18 31.28 -5.31
N ARG A 40 4.31 31.97 -5.15
CA ARG A 40 4.44 33.41 -5.38
C ARG A 40 5.24 33.73 -6.64
N LEU A 41 6.22 32.89 -6.93
CA LEU A 41 7.07 32.96 -8.09
C LEU A 41 7.44 31.54 -8.50
N VAL A 42 7.28 31.21 -9.78
CA VAL A 42 7.69 29.94 -10.37
C VAL A 42 8.57 30.26 -11.56
N GLU A 43 9.81 29.79 -11.50
CA GLU A 43 10.82 29.88 -12.56
C GLU A 43 11.16 28.46 -13.03
N SER A 44 11.88 28.33 -14.14
CA SER A 44 12.25 27.02 -14.68
C SER A 44 13.09 26.15 -13.74
N ALA A 45 13.90 26.76 -12.88
CA ALA A 45 14.81 26.06 -11.96
C ALA A 45 14.54 26.33 -10.47
N ALA A 46 13.53 27.14 -10.13
CA ALA A 46 13.23 27.49 -8.74
C ALA A 46 11.78 27.92 -8.57
N ALA A 47 11.25 27.78 -7.35
CA ALA A 47 9.97 28.38 -6.96
C ALA A 47 10.04 28.92 -5.54
N TRP A 48 9.25 29.96 -5.27
CA TRP A 48 9.06 30.54 -3.94
C TRP A 48 7.62 30.33 -3.51
N LEU A 49 7.48 29.64 -2.39
CA LEU A 49 6.21 29.27 -1.81
C LEU A 49 6.02 30.00 -0.48
N THR A 50 4.80 30.46 -0.21
CA THR A 50 4.43 31.07 1.08
C THR A 50 3.25 30.35 1.69
N GLY A 51 3.30 30.11 3.00
CA GLY A 51 2.26 29.40 3.73
C GLY A 51 2.56 29.43 5.23
N HIS A 52 1.53 29.41 6.07
CA HIS A 52 1.66 29.28 7.53
C HIS A 52 2.58 30.31 8.22
N GLY A 53 2.73 31.50 7.61
CA GLY A 53 3.62 32.55 8.10
C GLY A 53 5.11 32.34 7.78
N THR A 54 5.46 31.39 6.92
CA THR A 54 6.82 31.12 6.47
C THR A 54 6.95 31.18 4.94
N THR A 55 8.20 31.28 4.46
CA THR A 55 8.56 31.20 3.05
C THR A 55 9.50 30.02 2.84
N LEU A 56 9.25 29.26 1.79
CA LEU A 56 10.05 28.11 1.36
C LEU A 56 10.51 28.35 -0.08
N ARG A 57 11.78 28.07 -0.36
CA ARG A 57 12.32 28.04 -1.71
C ARG A 57 12.48 26.59 -2.15
N LEU A 58 11.95 26.26 -3.32
CA LEU A 58 12.23 25.03 -4.03
C LEU A 58 13.28 25.33 -5.10
N ARG A 59 14.26 24.43 -5.25
CA ARG A 59 15.32 24.56 -6.25
C ARG A 59 15.45 23.23 -6.98
N LEU A 60 15.50 23.30 -8.30
CA LEU A 60 15.77 22.15 -9.14
C LEU A 60 17.18 21.63 -8.86
N GLY A 61 17.31 20.33 -8.64
CA GLY A 61 18.61 19.69 -8.46
C GLY A 61 18.46 18.18 -8.35
N PRO A 62 19.61 17.46 -8.27
CA PRO A 62 19.56 16.02 -8.13
C PRO A 62 18.81 15.66 -6.84
N PRO A 63 17.93 14.64 -6.87
CA PRO A 63 17.26 14.17 -5.67
C PRO A 63 18.31 13.77 -4.64
N THR A 64 18.00 14.03 -3.38
CA THR A 64 18.92 13.80 -2.27
C THR A 64 19.05 12.30 -2.02
N THR A 65 19.99 11.63 -2.68
CA THR A 65 20.14 10.17 -2.72
C THR A 65 20.54 9.48 -1.41
N ALA A 66 20.95 10.23 -0.38
CA ALA A 66 21.30 9.61 0.89
C ALA A 66 20.05 9.00 1.54
N GLY A 67 20.12 7.71 1.87
CA GLY A 67 19.06 6.91 2.48
C GLY A 67 18.27 7.70 3.52
N ALA A 68 16.97 7.75 3.31
CA ALA A 68 16.04 8.66 3.98
C ALA A 68 16.03 8.55 5.52
N ASP A 69 16.49 7.41 6.07
CA ASP A 69 16.36 7.07 7.48
C ASP A 69 17.61 7.32 8.33
N ASP A 70 18.78 7.61 7.72
CA ASP A 70 20.04 7.77 8.47
C ASP A 70 20.44 9.24 8.74
N ARG A 71 19.66 10.22 8.28
CA ARG A 71 19.98 11.64 8.51
C ARG A 71 19.36 12.15 9.82
N PRO A 72 20.16 12.57 10.81
CA PRO A 72 19.63 13.07 12.08
C PRO A 72 19.08 14.50 11.99
N ASP A 73 19.34 15.22 10.90
CA ASP A 73 18.94 16.62 10.74
C ASP A 73 17.92 16.79 9.59
N PRO A 74 16.86 17.59 9.80
CA PRO A 74 15.89 17.91 8.76
C PRO A 74 16.50 18.80 7.67
N ASP A 75 16.05 18.60 6.43
CA ASP A 75 16.45 19.42 5.28
C ASP A 75 15.90 20.86 5.39
N ALA A 76 14.79 21.05 6.09
CA ALA A 76 14.26 22.37 6.42
C ALA A 76 13.63 22.43 7.82
N VAL A 77 13.81 23.57 8.48
CA VAL A 77 13.16 23.89 9.76
C VAL A 77 12.25 25.10 9.57
N LEU A 78 10.96 24.91 9.84
CA LEU A 78 9.92 25.91 9.64
C LEU A 78 9.29 26.27 10.98
N TYR A 79 9.34 27.55 11.34
CA TYR A 79 8.68 28.06 12.53
C TYR A 79 7.30 28.58 12.15
N VAL A 80 6.27 28.04 12.79
CA VAL A 80 4.86 28.40 12.54
C VAL A 80 4.17 28.79 13.83
N GLY A 81 3.13 29.62 13.74
CA GLY A 81 2.42 30.12 14.93
C GLY A 81 1.67 29.03 15.70
N GLN A 82 1.14 28.03 15.00
CA GLN A 82 0.34 26.95 15.58
C GLN A 82 0.75 25.60 14.99
N PRO A 83 1.92 25.04 15.40
CA PRO A 83 2.45 23.82 14.82
C PRO A 83 1.47 22.64 14.94
N GLU A 84 0.80 22.45 16.06
CA GLU A 84 -0.16 21.35 16.22
C GLU A 84 -1.41 21.50 15.35
N VAL A 85 -1.88 22.73 15.10
CA VAL A 85 -2.98 22.97 14.16
C VAL A 85 -2.54 22.63 12.74
N LEU A 86 -1.34 23.07 12.35
CA LEU A 86 -0.79 22.76 11.04
C LEU A 86 -0.57 21.26 10.87
N ARG A 87 0.03 20.58 11.85
CA ARG A 87 0.23 19.12 11.84
C ARG A 87 -1.06 18.38 11.53
N ARG A 88 -2.17 18.79 12.16
CA ARG A 88 -3.48 18.21 11.91
C ARG A 88 -3.96 18.46 10.50
N ARG A 89 -3.85 19.69 10.00
CA ARG A 89 -4.21 20.00 8.60
C ARG A 89 -3.38 19.21 7.61
N LEU A 90 -2.08 19.04 7.87
CA LEU A 90 -1.19 18.23 7.04
C LEU A 90 -1.63 16.76 7.05
N ASP A 91 -1.97 16.21 8.21
CA ASP A 91 -2.58 14.86 8.31
C ASP A 91 -3.92 14.79 7.57
N ASP A 92 -4.74 15.84 7.67
CA ASP A 92 -6.03 15.97 7.00
C ASP A 92 -5.88 16.00 5.47
N TRP A 93 -4.81 16.61 4.98
CA TRP A 93 -4.45 16.67 3.55
C TRP A 93 -3.70 15.42 3.08
N GLY A 94 -3.38 14.48 3.97
CA GLY A 94 -2.68 13.25 3.60
C GLY A 94 -1.16 13.39 3.50
N ALA A 95 -0.55 14.43 4.07
CA ALA A 95 0.90 14.56 4.08
C ALA A 95 1.57 13.43 4.89
N HIS A 96 2.77 13.00 4.46
CA HIS A 96 3.51 11.93 5.12
C HIS A 96 4.16 12.43 6.41
N LEU A 97 3.43 12.35 7.53
CA LEU A 97 3.97 12.64 8.86
C LEU A 97 4.98 11.58 9.29
N THR A 98 6.18 12.02 9.67
CA THR A 98 7.20 11.13 10.24
C THR A 98 7.10 11.08 11.76
N SER A 99 7.68 10.05 12.37
CA SER A 99 7.65 9.92 13.82
C SER A 99 8.61 10.89 14.49
N GLY A 100 8.29 11.31 15.72
CA GLY A 100 9.14 12.24 16.46
C GLY A 100 10.50 11.65 16.84
N THR A 101 10.68 10.33 16.73
CA THR A 101 11.97 9.65 16.93
C THR A 101 12.92 9.85 15.75
N THR A 102 12.41 10.06 14.53
CA THR A 102 13.22 10.24 13.32
C THR A 102 14.16 11.45 13.41
N LEU A 103 13.73 12.53 14.06
CA LEU A 103 14.56 13.73 14.17
C LEU A 103 15.63 13.62 15.28
N GLY A 104 15.48 12.74 16.27
CA GLY A 104 16.38 12.70 17.43
C GLY A 104 16.02 13.70 18.54
N GLU A 105 16.71 13.60 19.69
CA GLU A 105 16.33 14.30 20.93
C GLU A 105 16.47 15.83 20.82
N GLN A 106 17.40 16.33 20.00
CA GLN A 106 17.64 17.76 19.80
C GLN A 106 16.46 18.48 19.13
N TRP A 107 15.56 17.75 18.49
CA TRP A 107 14.34 18.28 17.85
C TRP A 107 13.08 18.04 18.67
N ARG A 108 13.23 17.80 19.99
CA ARG A 108 12.09 17.62 20.89
C ARG A 108 11.16 18.83 20.84
N GLY A 109 9.91 18.60 20.42
CA GLY A 109 8.90 19.64 20.27
C GLY A 109 8.68 20.15 18.85
N TYR A 110 9.37 19.54 17.89
CA TYR A 110 9.03 19.61 16.49
C TYR A 110 8.23 18.35 16.10
N TYR A 111 7.46 18.46 15.03
CA TYR A 111 7.04 17.29 14.26
C TYR A 111 7.67 17.39 12.87
N ALA A 112 7.86 16.26 12.22
CA ALA A 112 8.37 16.23 10.86
C ALA A 112 7.38 15.66 9.85
N VAL A 113 7.58 16.08 8.61
CA VAL A 113 6.84 15.63 7.43
C VAL A 113 7.87 15.32 6.36
N ARG A 114 7.64 14.28 5.58
CA ARG A 114 8.43 13.98 4.38
C ARG A 114 7.65 14.41 3.13
N ASP A 115 8.32 15.06 2.20
CA ASP A 115 7.72 15.37 0.88
C ASP A 115 7.89 14.19 -0.10
N CYS A 116 7.33 14.33 -1.31
CA CYS A 116 7.44 13.32 -2.38
C CYS A 116 8.85 13.19 -2.99
N TYR A 117 9.81 14.03 -2.58
CA TYR A 117 11.23 13.95 -2.97
C TYR A 117 12.12 13.43 -1.84
N GLY A 118 11.52 13.02 -0.72
CA GLY A 118 12.23 12.51 0.45
C GLY A 118 12.78 13.59 1.37
N ASN A 119 12.58 14.87 1.10
CA ASN A 119 13.01 15.96 1.98
C ASN A 119 12.27 15.88 3.32
N LEU A 120 13.01 16.03 4.42
CA LEU A 120 12.48 16.02 5.78
C LEU A 120 12.30 17.45 6.29
N LEU A 121 11.06 17.86 6.53
CA LEU A 121 10.70 19.18 7.02
C LEU A 121 10.29 19.10 8.49
N ALA A 122 10.99 19.81 9.37
CA ALA A 122 10.64 19.93 10.79
C ALA A 122 9.88 21.23 11.06
N PHE A 123 8.75 21.14 11.78
CA PHE A 123 7.90 22.28 12.11
C PHE A 123 7.90 22.54 13.61
N GLY A 124 8.25 23.77 13.99
CA GLY A 124 8.32 24.23 15.38
C GLY A 124 7.47 25.48 15.64
N ALA A 125 7.30 25.86 16.90
CA ALA A 125 6.56 27.05 17.28
C ALA A 125 7.40 28.34 17.14
N THR A 126 6.80 29.45 16.70
CA THR A 126 7.45 30.78 16.67
C THR A 126 7.59 31.46 18.04
N GLY A 127 7.15 30.84 19.15
CA GLY A 127 7.27 31.44 20.48
C GLY A 127 6.86 30.55 21.66
N ALA A 128 7.24 30.96 22.88
CA ALA A 128 6.99 30.24 24.14
C ALA A 128 5.50 29.96 24.48
N PRO A 129 4.51 30.83 24.17
CA PRO A 129 3.12 30.57 24.51
C PRO A 129 2.53 29.33 23.84
N ALA A 130 2.96 29.01 22.61
CA ALA A 130 2.49 27.82 21.90
C ALA A 130 2.97 26.52 22.58
N ALA A 131 4.15 26.54 23.21
CA ALA A 131 4.65 25.41 23.98
C ALA A 131 3.80 25.13 25.24
N LEU A 132 3.20 26.16 25.85
CA LEU A 132 2.33 26.02 27.02
C LEU A 132 0.99 25.37 26.68
N LEU A 133 0.47 25.59 25.47
CA LEU A 133 -0.82 25.01 25.03
C LEU A 133 -0.71 23.58 24.50
N ARG A 134 0.52 23.10 24.26
CA ARG A 134 0.78 21.78 23.66
C ARG A 134 0.09 20.62 24.39
N PRO A 135 0.10 20.50 25.74
CA PRO A 135 -0.57 19.39 26.42
C PRO A 135 -2.08 19.34 26.16
N LEU A 136 -2.73 20.50 26.01
CA LEU A 136 -4.16 20.58 25.68
C LEU A 136 -4.44 20.08 24.26
N TYR A 137 -3.58 20.44 23.30
CA TYR A 137 -3.68 19.92 21.94
C TYR A 137 -3.44 18.41 21.87
N GLU A 138 -2.41 17.92 22.56
CA GLU A 138 -2.11 16.48 22.63
C GLU A 138 -3.27 15.67 23.25
N ALA A 139 -3.92 16.20 24.29
CA ALA A 139 -5.10 15.59 24.91
C ALA A 139 -6.31 15.59 23.96
N GLY A 140 -6.59 16.71 23.30
CA GLY A 140 -7.66 16.82 22.31
C GLY A 140 -7.48 15.86 21.13
N ASP A 141 -6.25 15.72 20.63
CA ASP A 141 -5.92 14.78 19.55
C ASP A 141 -5.97 13.33 20.02
N GLY A 142 -5.63 13.07 21.29
CA GLY A 142 -5.85 11.76 21.93
C GLY A 142 -7.32 11.34 21.91
N ALA A 143 -8.21 12.22 22.35
CA ALA A 143 -9.65 11.97 22.38
C ALA A 143 -10.23 11.76 20.98
N ARG A 144 -9.88 12.60 20.00
CA ARG A 144 -10.32 12.45 18.61
C ARG A 144 -9.85 11.15 17.99
N ARG A 145 -8.57 10.78 18.19
CA ARG A 145 -8.03 9.50 17.69
C ARG A 145 -8.73 8.31 18.33
N TRP A 146 -9.12 8.41 19.60
CA TRP A 146 -9.91 7.38 20.26
C TRP A 146 -11.31 7.28 19.64
N LEU A 147 -12.00 8.39 19.43
CA LEU A 147 -13.31 8.42 18.76
C LEU A 147 -13.25 7.87 17.33
N GLY A 148 -12.27 8.30 16.53
CA GLY A 148 -12.08 7.80 15.17
C GLY A 148 -11.84 6.29 15.12
N ARG A 149 -11.08 5.75 16.09
CA ARG A 149 -10.93 4.28 16.25
C ARG A 149 -12.26 3.61 16.58
N GLN A 150 -13.05 4.16 17.50
CA GLN A 150 -14.35 3.58 17.85
C GLN A 150 -15.33 3.56 16.68
N ILE A 151 -15.31 4.60 15.83
CA ILE A 151 -16.12 4.64 14.60
C ILE A 151 -15.63 3.57 13.62
N GLY A 152 -14.32 3.54 13.34
CA GLY A 152 -13.73 2.53 12.46
C GLY A 152 -13.99 1.09 12.93
N ASP A 153 -13.88 0.81 14.22
CA ASP A 153 -14.17 -0.50 14.82
C ASP A 153 -15.64 -0.89 14.63
N ARG A 154 -16.58 0.06 14.74
CA ARG A 154 -18.01 -0.17 14.52
C ARG A 154 -18.31 -0.46 13.05
N ASP A 155 -17.74 0.34 12.15
CA ASP A 155 -17.92 0.15 10.71
C ASP A 155 -17.33 -1.19 10.27
N GLN A 156 -16.13 -1.54 10.74
CA GLN A 156 -15.54 -2.84 10.49
C GLN A 156 -16.45 -3.99 11.00
N ARG A 157 -17.00 -3.90 12.22
CA ARG A 157 -17.93 -4.93 12.73
C ARG A 157 -19.20 -5.04 11.90
N ARG A 158 -19.72 -3.92 11.39
CA ARG A 158 -20.90 -3.89 10.53
C ARG A 158 -20.60 -4.59 9.19
N GLU A 159 -19.50 -4.25 8.55
CA GLU A 159 -19.09 -4.88 7.29
C GLU A 159 -18.76 -6.36 7.48
N SER A 160 -18.10 -6.76 8.58
CA SER A 160 -17.89 -8.18 8.89
C SER A 160 -19.19 -8.95 9.15
N ARG A 161 -20.27 -8.30 9.58
CA ARG A 161 -21.60 -8.94 9.66
C ARG A 161 -22.19 -9.11 8.27
N ARG A 162 -22.16 -8.04 7.46
CA ARG A 162 -22.65 -8.07 6.08
C ARG A 162 -21.97 -9.12 5.22
N LEU A 163 -20.65 -9.28 5.36
CA LEU A 163 -19.89 -10.31 4.65
C LEU A 163 -20.27 -11.72 5.13
N ARG A 164 -20.55 -11.92 6.43
CA ARG A 164 -21.07 -13.20 6.93
C ARG A 164 -22.48 -13.50 6.41
N ASP A 165 -23.36 -12.52 6.40
CA ASP A 165 -24.71 -12.66 5.86
C ASP A 165 -24.65 -12.98 4.35
N PHE A 166 -23.70 -12.38 3.64
CA PHE A 166 -23.38 -12.69 2.24
C PHE A 166 -22.90 -14.14 2.09
N HIS A 167 -21.95 -14.61 2.92
CA HIS A 167 -21.48 -16.00 2.88
C HIS A 167 -22.63 -17.00 3.07
N GLN A 168 -23.52 -16.73 4.02
CA GLN A 168 -24.68 -17.58 4.28
C GLN A 168 -25.67 -17.60 3.11
N ARG A 169 -25.96 -16.43 2.52
CA ARG A 169 -26.91 -16.31 1.40
C ARG A 169 -26.42 -17.00 0.14
N HIS A 170 -25.13 -16.86 -0.16
CA HIS A 170 -24.53 -17.40 -1.38
C HIS A 170 -23.89 -18.79 -1.18
N GLN A 171 -24.00 -19.36 0.02
CA GLN A 171 -23.46 -20.68 0.37
C GLN A 171 -21.99 -20.83 -0.04
N ILE A 172 -21.18 -19.81 0.29
CA ILE A 172 -19.77 -19.78 -0.11
C ILE A 172 -19.06 -21.03 0.43
N PRO A 173 -18.45 -21.86 -0.43
CA PRO A 173 -17.84 -23.10 -0.01
C PRO A 173 -16.57 -22.84 0.82
N GLN A 174 -16.20 -23.82 1.65
CA GLN A 174 -14.89 -23.80 2.30
C GLN A 174 -13.77 -23.89 1.25
N GLY A 175 -12.66 -23.22 1.49
CA GLY A 175 -11.54 -23.15 0.56
C GLY A 175 -11.75 -22.17 -0.60
N ALA A 176 -12.78 -21.33 -0.57
CA ALA A 176 -12.96 -20.27 -1.56
C ALA A 176 -11.79 -19.28 -1.55
N TYR A 177 -11.42 -18.77 -2.73
CA TYR A 177 -10.47 -17.68 -2.89
C TYR A 177 -11.20 -16.34 -2.90
N TYR A 178 -10.62 -15.34 -2.24
CA TYR A 178 -11.12 -13.97 -2.27
C TYR A 178 -10.20 -13.12 -3.15
N LEU A 179 -10.80 -12.41 -4.11
CA LEU A 179 -10.13 -11.47 -5.00
C LEU A 179 -10.68 -10.07 -4.75
N HIS A 180 -9.81 -9.13 -4.39
CA HIS A 180 -10.19 -7.75 -4.11
C HIS A 180 -10.10 -6.86 -5.34
N VAL A 181 -10.97 -5.85 -5.44
CA VAL A 181 -10.91 -4.80 -6.45
C VAL A 181 -11.36 -3.46 -5.86
N THR A 182 -10.71 -2.37 -6.26
CA THR A 182 -11.13 -1.01 -5.93
C THR A 182 -11.51 -0.24 -7.19
N THR A 183 -12.10 0.94 -7.02
CA THR A 183 -12.51 1.85 -8.09
C THR A 183 -11.38 2.11 -9.08
N GLY A 184 -11.71 2.05 -10.37
CA GLY A 184 -10.77 2.26 -11.46
C GLY A 184 -9.91 1.04 -11.83
N LEU A 185 -10.11 -0.12 -11.20
CA LEU A 185 -9.29 -1.33 -11.41
C LEU A 185 -10.06 -2.52 -12.02
N LEU A 186 -11.22 -2.32 -12.65
CA LEU A 186 -11.97 -3.42 -13.26
C LEU A 186 -11.19 -4.15 -14.37
N HIS A 187 -10.36 -3.46 -15.14
CA HIS A 187 -9.51 -4.11 -16.15
C HIS A 187 -8.48 -5.06 -15.53
N TRP A 188 -7.91 -4.70 -14.37
CA TRP A 188 -7.04 -5.59 -13.60
C TRP A 188 -7.79 -6.77 -13.00
N LEU A 189 -9.01 -6.55 -12.49
CA LEU A 189 -9.86 -7.64 -12.04
C LEU A 189 -10.11 -8.64 -13.19
N LEU A 190 -10.45 -8.16 -14.39
CA LEU A 190 -10.67 -9.04 -15.54
C LEU A 190 -9.41 -9.78 -15.97
N ALA A 191 -8.25 -9.13 -15.91
CA ALA A 191 -6.97 -9.79 -16.19
C ALA A 191 -6.70 -10.93 -15.19
N CYS A 192 -6.98 -10.72 -13.90
CA CYS A 192 -6.86 -11.77 -12.88
C CYS A 192 -7.91 -12.87 -13.07
N GLU A 193 -9.19 -12.52 -13.20
CA GLU A 193 -10.32 -13.46 -13.19
C GLU A 193 -10.29 -14.42 -14.38
N ARG A 194 -9.96 -13.94 -15.58
CA ARG A 194 -9.86 -14.76 -16.81
C ARG A 194 -8.83 -15.89 -16.71
N ARG A 195 -7.88 -15.77 -15.79
CA ARG A 195 -6.82 -16.75 -15.57
C ARG A 195 -7.17 -17.77 -14.48
N LEU A 196 -8.28 -17.58 -13.78
CA LEU A 196 -8.76 -18.51 -12.77
C LEU A 196 -9.65 -19.58 -13.40
N PRO A 197 -9.51 -20.85 -13.02
CA PRO A 197 -10.41 -21.90 -13.51
C PRO A 197 -11.88 -21.57 -13.21
N PRO A 198 -12.82 -21.79 -14.14
CA PRO A 198 -14.24 -21.50 -13.94
C PRO A 198 -14.84 -22.25 -12.74
N GLU A 199 -14.35 -23.46 -12.45
CA GLU A 199 -14.76 -24.29 -11.33
C GLU A 199 -14.16 -23.88 -9.97
N LEU A 200 -13.13 -23.04 -9.96
CA LEU A 200 -12.51 -22.57 -8.73
C LEU A 200 -13.52 -21.70 -7.96
N PRO A 201 -13.83 -21.98 -6.69
CA PRO A 201 -14.69 -21.11 -5.91
C PRO A 201 -13.99 -19.78 -5.62
N VAL A 202 -14.44 -18.72 -6.29
CA VAL A 202 -13.91 -17.35 -6.13
C VAL A 202 -15.02 -16.42 -5.68
N VAL A 203 -14.72 -15.59 -4.67
CA VAL A 203 -15.56 -14.47 -4.23
C VAL A 203 -14.84 -13.18 -4.56
N VAL A 204 -15.49 -12.30 -5.32
CA VAL A 204 -14.96 -10.97 -5.58
C VAL A 204 -15.47 -10.00 -4.51
N VAL A 205 -14.55 -9.28 -3.89
CA VAL A 205 -14.86 -8.22 -2.94
C VAL A 205 -14.50 -6.89 -3.57
N GLY A 206 -15.50 -6.06 -3.87
CA GLY A 206 -15.28 -4.70 -4.36
C GLY A 206 -15.33 -3.71 -3.22
N SER A 207 -14.44 -2.73 -3.19
CA SER A 207 -14.49 -1.65 -2.20
C SER A 207 -14.39 -0.26 -2.84
N GLY A 208 -15.23 0.67 -2.33
CA GLY A 208 -15.26 2.05 -2.80
C GLY A 208 -15.80 2.26 -4.22
N LEU A 209 -16.34 1.22 -4.86
CA LEU A 209 -16.74 1.21 -6.27
C LEU A 209 -17.79 2.27 -6.56
N THR A 210 -17.70 2.87 -7.75
CA THR A 210 -18.77 3.72 -8.25
C THR A 210 -20.04 2.89 -8.49
N ALA A 211 -21.20 3.55 -8.56
CA ALA A 211 -22.46 2.87 -8.89
C ALA A 211 -22.37 2.12 -10.22
N GLN A 212 -21.73 2.72 -11.24
CA GLN A 212 -21.59 2.11 -12.56
C GLN A 212 -20.71 0.83 -12.51
N GLU A 213 -19.61 0.84 -11.77
CA GLU A 213 -18.75 -0.34 -11.61
C GLU A 213 -19.43 -1.45 -10.81
N SER A 214 -20.11 -1.09 -9.71
CA SER A 214 -20.86 -2.05 -8.90
C SER A 214 -21.96 -2.72 -9.70
N ASP A 215 -22.73 -1.92 -10.47
CA ASP A 215 -23.78 -2.41 -11.36
C ASP A 215 -23.22 -3.26 -12.50
N TRP A 216 -22.06 -2.89 -13.04
CA TRP A 216 -21.38 -3.66 -14.08
C TRP A 216 -20.96 -5.03 -13.55
N LEU A 217 -20.30 -5.09 -12.39
CA LEU A 217 -19.90 -6.34 -11.75
C LEU A 217 -21.09 -7.25 -11.45
N ALA A 218 -22.16 -6.69 -10.89
CA ALA A 218 -23.37 -7.45 -10.58
C ALA A 218 -24.02 -8.09 -11.82
N ARG A 219 -23.80 -7.54 -13.02
CA ARG A 219 -24.35 -8.07 -14.28
C ARG A 219 -23.38 -8.98 -15.05
N GLN A 220 -22.10 -8.66 -15.04
CA GLN A 220 -21.11 -9.25 -15.97
C GLN A 220 -20.21 -10.29 -15.31
N LEU A 221 -20.05 -10.26 -13.98
CA LEU A 221 -19.16 -11.17 -13.29
C LEU A 221 -19.89 -12.49 -12.96
N PRO A 222 -19.40 -13.66 -13.44
CA PRO A 222 -20.01 -14.95 -13.15
C PRO A 222 -19.66 -15.49 -11.75
N ARG A 223 -19.24 -14.62 -10.83
CA ARG A 223 -18.75 -14.98 -9.48
C ARG A 223 -19.57 -14.26 -8.41
N PRO A 224 -19.75 -14.85 -7.22
CA PRO A 224 -20.31 -14.15 -6.07
C PRO A 224 -19.55 -12.84 -5.81
N PHE A 225 -20.30 -11.74 -5.72
CA PHE A 225 -19.75 -10.39 -5.55
C PHE A 225 -20.29 -9.71 -4.29
N HIS A 226 -19.37 -9.27 -3.43
CA HIS A 226 -19.68 -8.47 -2.25
C HIS A 226 -19.15 -7.04 -2.39
N HIS A 227 -20.03 -6.04 -2.30
CA HIS A 227 -19.64 -4.63 -2.38
C HIS A 227 -19.58 -3.97 -1.00
N ILE A 228 -18.44 -3.35 -0.70
CA ILE A 228 -18.20 -2.47 0.45
C ILE A 228 -18.20 -1.02 -0.03
N ALA A 229 -19.14 -0.21 0.45
CA ALA A 229 -19.27 1.17 -0.02
C ALA A 229 -18.06 2.07 0.29
N ALA A 230 -17.39 1.83 1.42
CA ALA A 230 -16.17 2.54 1.80
C ALA A 230 -14.96 1.99 1.05
N ARG A 231 -14.04 2.85 0.62
CA ARG A 231 -12.79 2.42 -0.02
C ARG A 231 -11.90 1.76 1.02
N ARG A 232 -11.39 0.57 0.72
CA ARG A 232 -10.54 -0.22 1.62
C ARG A 232 -9.30 -0.65 0.85
N ASP A 233 -8.17 -0.70 1.53
CA ASP A 233 -6.98 -1.36 0.99
C ASP A 233 -7.07 -2.88 1.19
N ASP A 234 -6.15 -3.61 0.58
CA ASP A 234 -6.06 -5.08 0.65
C ASP A 234 -6.02 -5.57 2.10
N ALA A 235 -5.24 -4.90 2.96
CA ALA A 235 -5.15 -5.21 4.37
C ALA A 235 -6.50 -5.07 5.10
N GLY A 236 -7.26 -4.00 4.81
CA GLY A 236 -8.57 -3.76 5.39
C GLY A 236 -9.62 -4.78 4.94
N VAL A 237 -9.60 -5.18 3.67
CA VAL A 237 -10.51 -6.22 3.15
C VAL A 237 -10.13 -7.60 3.67
N LEU A 238 -8.85 -7.95 3.68
CA LEU A 238 -8.38 -9.22 4.24
C LEU A 238 -8.75 -9.35 5.71
N GLU A 239 -8.70 -8.27 6.49
CA GLU A 239 -9.17 -8.27 7.88
C GLU A 239 -10.67 -8.59 8.00
N LEU A 240 -11.50 -8.09 7.07
CA LEU A 240 -12.93 -8.42 7.02
C LEU A 240 -13.16 -9.90 6.66
N VAL A 241 -12.42 -10.43 5.68
CA VAL A 241 -12.47 -11.85 5.31
C VAL A 241 -12.06 -12.72 6.49
N PHE A 242 -10.96 -12.38 7.17
CA PHE A 242 -10.51 -13.05 8.40
C PHE A 242 -11.58 -13.06 9.50
N ALA A 243 -12.42 -12.03 9.58
CA ALA A 243 -13.50 -11.93 10.57
C ALA A 243 -14.79 -12.66 10.15
N ALA A 244 -14.98 -12.91 8.84
CA ALA A 244 -16.21 -13.46 8.29
C ALA A 244 -16.11 -14.93 7.86
N ALA A 245 -14.95 -15.36 7.37
CA ALA A 245 -14.71 -16.73 6.95
C ALA A 245 -14.77 -17.68 8.15
N THR A 246 -15.49 -18.79 7.99
CA THR A 246 -15.68 -19.83 9.02
C THR A 246 -14.83 -21.07 8.79
N GLY A 247 -14.23 -21.20 7.62
CA GLY A 247 -13.31 -22.27 7.24
C GLY A 247 -12.13 -21.68 6.49
N ASP A 248 -11.23 -22.56 6.03
CA ASP A 248 -10.05 -22.17 5.25
C ASP A 248 -10.42 -21.37 4.02
N PHE A 249 -9.53 -20.49 3.59
CA PHE A 249 -9.76 -19.66 2.40
C PHE A 249 -8.47 -19.21 1.74
N GLY A 250 -8.55 -18.96 0.44
CA GLY A 250 -7.50 -18.34 -0.35
C GLY A 250 -7.63 -16.82 -0.42
N TRP A 251 -6.53 -16.13 -0.69
CA TRP A 251 -6.48 -14.69 -0.95
C TRP A 251 -5.64 -14.45 -2.20
N ILE A 252 -6.17 -13.62 -3.09
CA ILE A 252 -5.52 -13.18 -4.34
C ILE A 252 -5.53 -11.66 -4.32
N GLU A 253 -4.35 -11.05 -4.26
CA GLU A 253 -4.23 -9.59 -4.41
C GLU A 253 -4.52 -9.14 -5.84
N PRO A 254 -5.04 -7.91 -6.02
CA PRO A 254 -5.09 -7.28 -7.34
C PRO A 254 -3.71 -7.26 -7.99
N GLY A 255 -3.61 -7.64 -9.27
CA GLY A 255 -2.33 -7.72 -9.98
C GLY A 255 -1.60 -9.05 -9.87
N CYS A 256 -2.14 -10.00 -9.12
CA CYS A 256 -1.64 -11.37 -9.08
C CYS A 256 -2.22 -12.19 -10.24
N LEU A 257 -1.44 -12.38 -11.30
CA LEU A 257 -1.78 -13.14 -12.50
C LEU A 257 -1.30 -14.59 -12.37
N VAL A 258 -2.22 -15.51 -12.10
CA VAL A 258 -1.93 -16.95 -11.99
C VAL A 258 -1.84 -17.56 -13.38
N LEU A 259 -0.64 -17.91 -13.86
CA LEU A 259 -0.42 -18.48 -15.19
C LEU A 259 -0.56 -20.01 -15.20
N ASP A 260 -0.28 -20.65 -14.06
CA ASP A 260 -0.46 -22.08 -13.83
C ASP A 260 -1.39 -22.31 -12.62
N HIS A 261 -2.61 -22.78 -12.90
CA HIS A 261 -3.64 -23.00 -11.87
C HIS A 261 -3.26 -24.08 -10.85
N ARG A 262 -2.28 -24.95 -11.14
CA ARG A 262 -1.82 -25.98 -10.19
C ARG A 262 -1.29 -25.38 -8.90
N VAL A 263 -0.76 -24.15 -8.94
CA VAL A 263 -0.35 -23.39 -7.75
C VAL A 263 -1.52 -23.23 -6.77
N LEU A 264 -2.74 -23.00 -7.26
CA LEU A 264 -3.93 -22.86 -6.42
C LEU A 264 -4.28 -24.18 -5.73
N THR A 265 -4.22 -25.30 -6.46
CA THR A 265 -4.42 -26.63 -5.88
C THR A 265 -3.40 -26.95 -4.80
N ASP A 266 -2.12 -26.65 -5.05
CA ASP A 266 -1.04 -26.88 -4.09
C ASP A 266 -1.20 -26.02 -2.82
N LEU A 267 -1.68 -24.79 -2.98
CA LEU A 267 -2.00 -23.90 -1.86
C LEU A 267 -3.18 -24.40 -1.02
N ALA A 268 -4.21 -24.97 -1.66
CA ALA A 268 -5.38 -25.49 -0.97
C ALA A 268 -5.14 -26.86 -0.31
N ALA A 269 -4.05 -27.56 -0.66
CA ALA A 269 -3.72 -28.88 -0.13
C ALA A 269 -3.49 -28.85 1.41
N PRO A 270 -4.21 -29.68 2.20
CA PRO A 270 -4.10 -29.69 3.66
C PRO A 270 -2.67 -29.84 4.17
N ALA A 271 -2.35 -29.19 5.28
CA ALA A 271 -1.03 -29.28 5.90
C ALA A 271 -1.11 -29.05 7.42
N ASP A 272 -0.79 -30.10 8.19
CA ASP A 272 -0.80 -30.02 9.65
C ASP A 272 0.25 -29.03 10.17
N GLY A 273 -0.14 -28.22 11.16
CA GLY A 273 0.78 -27.26 11.80
C GLY A 273 1.20 -26.08 10.91
N VAL A 274 0.45 -25.80 9.83
CA VAL A 274 0.69 -24.67 8.93
C VAL A 274 -0.43 -23.65 9.09
N ALA A 275 -0.10 -22.41 9.51
CA ALA A 275 -1.11 -21.35 9.64
C ALA A 275 -1.51 -20.75 8.28
N LEU A 276 -0.55 -20.72 7.37
CA LEU A 276 -0.75 -20.18 6.03
C LEU A 276 0.20 -20.83 5.03
N ARG A 277 -0.35 -21.10 3.86
CA ARG A 277 0.35 -21.54 2.66
C ARG A 277 0.48 -20.33 1.74
N CYS A 278 1.60 -20.20 1.05
CA CYS A 278 1.88 -19.07 0.18
C CYS A 278 2.57 -19.53 -1.10
N ALA A 279 2.39 -18.80 -2.19
CA ALA A 279 3.13 -19.10 -3.42
C ALA A 279 4.62 -18.93 -3.16
N TRP A 280 4.99 -17.77 -2.62
CA TRP A 280 6.37 -17.38 -2.36
C TRP A 280 6.57 -16.91 -0.93
N SER A 281 7.80 -17.06 -0.45
CA SER A 281 8.24 -16.57 0.85
C SER A 281 9.63 -15.95 0.72
N TYR A 282 9.95 -15.01 1.60
CA TYR A 282 11.24 -14.33 1.64
C TYR A 282 11.88 -14.45 3.03
N ASP A 283 13.21 -14.40 3.08
CA ASP A 283 13.93 -14.24 4.34
C ASP A 283 13.92 -12.77 4.74
N ALA A 284 13.24 -12.47 5.85
CA ALA A 284 13.10 -11.12 6.37
C ALA A 284 14.16 -10.75 7.42
N GLY A 285 15.15 -11.62 7.67
CA GLY A 285 16.11 -11.47 8.77
C GLY A 285 15.51 -11.72 10.16
N LEU A 286 14.34 -12.36 10.22
CA LEU A 286 13.62 -12.66 11.47
C LEU A 286 13.81 -14.11 11.95
N GLY A 287 14.75 -14.84 11.34
CA GLY A 287 15.10 -16.21 11.72
C GLY A 287 14.18 -17.29 11.15
N ALA A 288 13.16 -16.93 10.36
CA ALA A 288 12.36 -17.88 9.59
C ALA A 288 11.53 -17.15 8.49
N PRO A 289 11.17 -17.83 7.39
CA PRO A 289 10.64 -17.19 6.17
C PRO A 289 9.27 -16.54 6.39
N LEU A 290 9.02 -15.39 5.78
CA LEU A 290 7.70 -14.77 5.77
C LEU A 290 7.05 -14.99 4.42
N ALA A 291 5.75 -15.31 4.42
CA ALA A 291 4.97 -15.33 3.20
C ALA A 291 4.82 -13.92 2.64
N ALA A 292 4.99 -13.81 1.33
CA ALA A 292 4.61 -12.60 0.62
C ALA A 292 3.08 -12.52 0.48
N PRO A 293 2.48 -11.32 0.47
CA PRO A 293 1.05 -11.16 0.75
C PRO A 293 0.10 -11.44 -0.43
N TYR A 294 0.63 -11.61 -1.65
CA TYR A 294 -0.17 -11.59 -2.89
C TYR A 294 -0.98 -12.84 -3.21
N LEU A 295 -0.49 -14.04 -2.88
CA LEU A 295 -1.20 -15.29 -3.14
C LEU A 295 -1.04 -16.24 -1.96
N LEU A 296 -2.10 -16.34 -1.17
CA LEU A 296 -2.11 -16.99 0.13
C LEU A 296 -3.27 -17.96 0.27
N PHE A 297 -3.13 -18.91 1.20
CA PHE A 297 -4.22 -19.75 1.66
C PHE A 297 -4.10 -19.96 3.17
N PHE A 298 -5.13 -19.55 3.91
CA PHE A 298 -5.13 -19.49 5.37
C PHE A 298 -5.87 -20.67 5.98
N ASP A 299 -5.32 -21.17 7.08
CA ASP A 299 -5.95 -22.19 7.92
C ASP A 299 -6.84 -21.53 8.98
N ALA A 300 -8.13 -21.87 8.98
CA ALA A 300 -9.10 -21.24 9.89
C ALA A 300 -8.88 -21.65 11.35
N ASP A 301 -8.38 -22.85 11.60
CA ASP A 301 -8.10 -23.34 12.95
C ASP A 301 -6.91 -22.59 13.55
N ALA A 302 -5.86 -22.36 12.76
CA ALA A 302 -4.75 -21.51 13.12
C ALA A 302 -5.20 -20.07 13.40
N ILE A 303 -6.06 -19.48 12.56
CA ILE A 303 -6.65 -18.16 12.82
C ILE A 303 -7.35 -18.11 14.18
N ARG A 304 -8.20 -19.10 14.49
CA ARG A 304 -8.92 -19.18 15.78
C ARG A 304 -7.95 -19.27 16.96
N GLN A 305 -6.98 -20.19 16.89
CA GLN A 305 -6.02 -20.41 17.97
C GLN A 305 -5.13 -19.18 18.22
N VAL A 306 -4.63 -18.57 17.15
CA VAL A 306 -3.78 -17.37 17.23
C VAL A 306 -4.54 -16.19 17.82
N ARG A 307 -5.79 -15.97 17.43
CA ARG A 307 -6.65 -14.92 18.01
C ARG A 307 -6.95 -15.16 19.49
N ALA A 308 -7.13 -16.41 19.90
CA ALA A 308 -7.33 -16.76 21.30
C ALA A 308 -6.06 -16.50 22.14
N ALA A 309 -4.89 -16.83 21.61
CA ALA A 309 -3.62 -16.66 22.30
C ALA A 309 -3.09 -15.21 22.31
N VAL A 310 -3.43 -14.45 21.25
CA VAL A 310 -2.97 -13.07 21.03
C VAL A 310 -4.17 -12.18 20.64
N PRO A 311 -4.97 -11.73 21.63
CA PRO A 311 -6.15 -10.92 21.37
C PRO A 311 -5.85 -9.66 20.56
N GLY A 312 -6.72 -9.36 19.59
CA GLY A 312 -6.60 -8.19 18.71
C GLY A 312 -5.55 -8.33 17.60
N ILE A 313 -5.00 -9.54 17.39
CA ILE A 313 -4.19 -9.82 16.19
C ILE A 313 -5.10 -10.06 14.98
N SER A 314 -4.72 -9.45 13.86
CA SER A 314 -5.34 -9.63 12.56
C SER A 314 -4.29 -9.37 11.48
N PRO A 315 -4.56 -9.71 10.21
CA PRO A 315 -3.94 -9.00 9.11
C PRO A 315 -4.20 -7.51 9.23
N GLY A 316 -3.24 -6.72 8.80
CA GLY A 316 -3.19 -5.28 8.93
C GLY A 316 -1.75 -4.80 8.87
N ILE A 317 -1.55 -3.55 8.46
CA ILE A 317 -0.24 -2.91 8.55
C ILE A 317 -0.08 -2.40 9.99
N TYR A 318 0.97 -2.86 10.67
CA TYR A 318 1.28 -2.45 12.04
C TYR A 318 2.57 -1.64 12.09
N ALA A 319 2.62 -0.62 12.92
CA ALA A 319 3.84 0.14 13.15
C ALA A 319 3.93 0.56 14.62
N TYR A 320 5.15 0.70 15.13
CA TYR A 320 5.34 1.25 16.46
C TYR A 320 4.95 2.72 16.52
N ASP A 321 5.25 3.43 15.44
CA ASP A 321 4.85 4.80 15.22
C ASP A 321 3.70 4.83 14.21
N ARG A 322 2.61 5.49 14.58
CA ARG A 322 1.41 5.54 13.75
C ARG A 322 1.63 6.48 12.56
N PHE A 323 1.33 6.00 11.36
CA PHE A 323 1.30 6.82 10.15
C PHE A 323 0.01 6.56 9.36
N ASN A 324 -0.34 7.52 8.50
CA ASN A 324 -1.46 7.41 7.57
C ASN A 324 -0.99 6.63 6.33
N ARG A 325 -1.74 5.59 5.95
CA ARG A 325 -1.47 4.69 4.83
C ARG A 325 -1.91 5.26 3.48
N GLN A 326 -2.41 6.51 3.45
CA GLN A 326 -2.78 7.24 2.23
C GLN A 326 -3.70 6.44 1.29
N VAL A 327 -4.82 5.94 1.81
CA VAL A 327 -5.87 5.39 0.95
C VAL A 327 -6.71 6.57 0.46
N ASP A 328 -6.91 6.66 -0.85
CA ASP A 328 -7.66 7.76 -1.46
C ASP A 328 -9.03 7.96 -0.80
N GLY A 329 -9.36 9.22 -0.51
CA GLY A 329 -10.60 9.63 0.14
C GLY A 329 -10.75 9.28 1.63
N GLU A 330 -9.90 8.44 2.23
CA GLU A 330 -10.08 7.95 3.60
C GLU A 330 -8.79 7.90 4.45
N ARG A 331 -8.92 8.17 5.76
CA ARG A 331 -7.77 8.08 6.68
C ARG A 331 -7.64 6.70 7.28
N TRP A 332 -6.67 5.97 6.76
CA TRP A 332 -6.33 4.65 7.24
C TRP A 332 -5.01 4.68 7.97
N TYR A 333 -5.03 4.49 9.27
CA TYR A 333 -3.79 4.50 10.04
C TYR A 333 -3.28 3.09 10.31
N THR A 334 -1.97 2.95 10.38
CA THR A 334 -1.36 1.72 10.88
C THR A 334 -1.80 1.40 12.30
N ARG A 335 -1.89 0.11 12.60
CA ARG A 335 -2.18 -0.39 13.94
C ARG A 335 -0.91 -0.34 14.77
N THR A 336 -1.06 -0.13 16.08
CA THR A 336 0.09 -0.19 17.00
C THR A 336 0.06 -1.52 17.75
N PRO A 337 1.12 -2.35 17.68
CA PRO A 337 1.18 -3.59 18.45
C PRO A 337 0.99 -3.31 19.94
N SER A 338 0.08 -4.04 20.58
CA SER A 338 -0.20 -3.94 22.01
C SER A 338 1.00 -4.42 22.85
N ARG A 339 1.03 -4.09 24.15
CA ARG A 339 2.10 -4.58 25.05
C ARG A 339 2.17 -6.11 25.07
N GLN A 340 1.03 -6.78 25.05
CA GLN A 340 0.95 -8.25 25.00
C GLN A 340 1.50 -8.79 23.68
N GLN A 341 1.08 -8.21 22.55
CA GLN A 341 1.60 -8.58 21.22
C GLN A 341 3.13 -8.42 21.19
N ARG A 342 3.67 -7.28 21.63
CA ARG A 342 5.12 -7.04 21.68
C ARG A 342 5.88 -8.08 22.51
N ARG A 343 5.34 -8.47 23.67
CA ARG A 343 5.95 -9.49 24.53
C ARG A 343 5.98 -10.86 23.85
N ARG A 344 4.91 -11.23 23.15
CA ARG A 344 4.84 -12.48 22.39
C ARG A 344 5.81 -12.48 21.21
N LEU A 345 5.84 -11.39 20.44
CA LEU A 345 6.74 -11.23 19.30
C LEU A 345 8.22 -11.29 19.72
N ALA A 346 8.57 -10.73 20.88
CA ALA A 346 9.93 -10.79 21.42
C ALA A 346 10.43 -12.21 21.71
N ALA A 347 9.57 -13.23 21.67
CA ALA A 347 9.95 -14.63 21.80
C ALA A 347 10.34 -15.30 20.47
N VAL A 348 9.97 -14.70 19.33
CA VAL A 348 10.16 -15.30 18.00
C VAL A 348 10.86 -14.37 16.99
N ALA A 349 10.91 -13.07 17.26
CA ALA A 349 11.60 -12.09 16.43
C ALA A 349 12.84 -11.56 17.14
N PRO A 350 13.94 -11.26 16.41
CA PRO A 350 15.10 -10.60 16.97
C PRO A 350 14.72 -9.22 17.52
N ARG A 351 15.58 -8.66 18.37
CA ARG A 351 15.39 -7.29 18.90
C ARG A 351 16.14 -6.29 18.02
N ALA A 352 15.47 -5.18 17.72
CA ALA A 352 16.09 -4.01 17.13
C ALA A 352 16.95 -3.26 18.17
N ALA A 353 17.70 -2.25 17.70
CA ALA A 353 18.60 -1.44 18.54
C ALA A 353 17.86 -0.73 19.71
N ASP A 354 16.59 -0.39 19.53
CA ASP A 354 15.74 0.23 20.56
C ASP A 354 15.12 -0.79 21.54
N GLY A 355 15.47 -2.07 21.42
CA GLY A 355 15.01 -3.18 22.26
C GLY A 355 13.62 -3.70 21.91
N ARG A 356 12.92 -3.14 20.91
CA ARG A 356 11.64 -3.65 20.42
C ARG A 356 11.86 -4.85 19.49
N PRO A 357 10.84 -5.71 19.30
CA PRO A 357 10.89 -6.71 18.22
C PRO A 357 11.16 -6.03 16.87
N ALA A 358 12.12 -6.59 16.12
CA ALA A 358 12.49 -6.07 14.82
C ALA A 358 11.36 -6.27 13.79
N THR A 359 11.20 -5.28 12.95
CA THR A 359 10.39 -5.30 11.73
C THR A 359 11.15 -6.02 10.60
N PRO A 360 10.45 -6.60 9.62
CA PRO A 360 11.07 -7.31 8.51
C PRO A 360 11.94 -6.36 7.67
N LEU A 361 13.11 -6.84 7.23
CA LEU A 361 14.02 -6.11 6.33
C LEU A 361 14.43 -4.70 6.81
N GLY A 362 14.33 -4.42 8.12
CA GLY A 362 14.65 -3.11 8.69
C GLY A 362 13.62 -2.01 8.37
N THR A 363 12.45 -2.35 7.83
CA THR A 363 11.37 -1.39 7.54
C THR A 363 10.82 -0.74 8.81
N SER A 364 10.05 0.35 8.71
CA SER A 364 9.45 1.00 9.88
C SER A 364 8.13 0.37 10.35
N PHE A 365 7.64 -0.67 9.64
CA PHE A 365 6.35 -1.29 9.86
C PHE A 365 6.37 -2.80 9.62
N TYR A 366 5.30 -3.48 10.04
CA TYR A 366 4.96 -4.84 9.69
C TYR A 366 3.91 -4.77 8.60
N ASP A 367 4.19 -5.40 7.46
CA ASP A 367 3.25 -5.48 6.35
C ASP A 367 2.01 -6.32 6.69
N THR A 368 1.03 -6.32 5.79
CA THR A 368 -0.34 -6.80 5.92
C THR A 368 -0.49 -8.12 6.67
N THR A 369 0.34 -9.13 6.43
CA THR A 369 0.21 -10.42 7.12
C THR A 369 1.28 -10.67 8.17
N VAL A 370 2.37 -9.90 8.18
CA VAL A 370 3.61 -10.22 8.91
C VAL A 370 3.37 -10.41 10.41
N LEU A 371 2.65 -9.48 11.05
CA LEU A 371 2.43 -9.56 12.49
C LEU A 371 1.60 -10.81 12.85
N TYR A 372 0.66 -11.20 12.00
CA TYR A 372 -0.11 -12.43 12.15
C TYR A 372 0.79 -13.67 12.00
N GLN A 373 1.68 -13.72 11.01
CA GLN A 373 2.60 -14.87 10.84
C GLN A 373 3.52 -15.04 12.05
N LEU A 374 4.06 -13.92 12.58
CA LEU A 374 4.87 -13.95 13.79
C LEU A 374 4.06 -14.39 15.01
N ALA A 375 2.81 -13.93 15.16
CA ALA A 375 1.93 -14.41 16.23
C ALA A 375 1.62 -15.92 16.08
N ALA A 376 1.40 -16.40 14.87
CA ALA A 376 1.18 -17.80 14.57
C ALA A 376 2.35 -18.69 15.00
N ARG A 377 3.59 -18.23 14.77
CA ARG A 377 4.81 -18.89 15.27
C ARG A 377 4.85 -19.00 16.78
N THR A 378 4.40 -17.98 17.52
CA THR A 378 4.33 -18.07 18.99
C THR A 378 3.35 -19.14 19.48
N CYS A 379 2.49 -19.64 18.60
CA CYS A 379 1.53 -20.70 18.84
C CYS A 379 1.95 -22.04 18.19
N GLY A 380 3.18 -22.16 17.66
CA GLY A 380 3.70 -23.38 17.05
C GLY A 380 3.30 -23.58 15.58
N TRP A 381 2.65 -22.60 14.95
CA TRP A 381 2.26 -22.69 13.55
C TRP A 381 3.34 -22.16 12.61
N SER A 382 3.50 -22.83 11.48
CA SER A 382 4.48 -22.49 10.45
C SER A 382 3.87 -21.82 9.22
N VAL A 383 4.74 -21.29 8.36
CA VAL A 383 4.42 -20.79 7.02
C VAL A 383 4.98 -21.79 6.03
N ARG A 384 4.19 -22.18 5.03
CA ARG A 384 4.62 -23.14 4.00
C ARG A 384 4.58 -22.50 2.61
N PRO A 385 5.72 -22.18 1.99
CA PRO A 385 5.76 -21.86 0.57
C PRO A 385 5.49 -23.13 -0.26
N VAL A 386 4.68 -23.01 -1.31
CA VAL A 386 4.47 -24.10 -2.28
C VAL A 386 5.39 -23.99 -3.49
N ARG A 387 6.07 -22.86 -3.66
CA ARG A 387 7.14 -22.64 -4.64
C ARG A 387 8.35 -22.00 -3.98
N SER A 388 9.53 -22.25 -4.53
CA SER A 388 10.72 -21.50 -4.19
C SER A 388 10.82 -20.29 -5.10
N LEU A 389 10.67 -19.08 -4.54
CA LEU A 389 11.09 -17.88 -5.26
C LEU A 389 12.61 -17.95 -5.39
N ARG A 390 13.14 -17.86 -6.62
CA ARG A 390 14.59 -17.84 -6.86
C ARG A 390 15.18 -16.48 -6.46
N ALA A 391 15.04 -16.13 -5.18
CA ALA A 391 15.44 -14.86 -4.57
C ALA A 391 14.88 -13.60 -5.28
N ASN A 392 14.89 -12.47 -4.59
CA ASN A 392 14.66 -11.14 -5.19
C ASN A 392 15.81 -10.74 -6.13
N ASN A 393 16.56 -11.71 -6.67
CA ASN A 393 17.70 -11.54 -7.56
C ASN A 393 17.19 -11.65 -8.98
N HIS A 394 16.61 -10.55 -9.42
CA HIS A 394 16.35 -10.25 -10.83
C HIS A 394 17.54 -10.62 -11.70
N VAL A 395 17.29 -11.07 -12.94
CA VAL A 395 18.35 -11.52 -13.86
C VAL A 395 19.44 -10.46 -14.06
N ARG A 396 19.06 -9.18 -13.91
CA ARG A 396 19.95 -8.01 -14.00
C ARG A 396 20.37 -7.39 -12.65
N GLY A 397 19.83 -7.87 -11.53
CA GLY A 397 20.06 -7.30 -10.20
C GLY A 397 19.36 -5.97 -9.93
N ASP A 398 18.36 -5.60 -10.74
CA ASP A 398 17.58 -4.38 -10.57
C ASP A 398 16.71 -4.44 -9.30
N ALA A 399 16.51 -3.31 -8.63
CA ALA A 399 15.57 -3.21 -7.51
C ALA A 399 14.14 -3.11 -8.04
N VAL A 400 13.52 -4.26 -8.31
CA VAL A 400 12.15 -4.36 -8.82
C VAL A 400 11.24 -4.96 -7.76
N GLN A 401 10.05 -4.38 -7.62
CA GLN A 401 9.04 -4.75 -6.62
C GLN A 401 8.06 -5.83 -7.10
N ASP A 402 8.12 -6.15 -8.40
CA ASP A 402 7.30 -7.21 -8.99
C ASP A 402 8.01 -8.55 -8.81
N ASP A 403 7.25 -9.58 -8.45
CA ASP A 403 7.74 -10.95 -8.32
C ASP A 403 7.16 -11.81 -9.44
N ALA A 404 7.96 -12.70 -10.04
CA ALA A 404 7.52 -13.49 -11.19
C ALA A 404 8.15 -14.88 -11.27
N SER A 405 7.38 -15.81 -11.85
CA SER A 405 7.82 -17.09 -12.42
C SER A 405 6.92 -17.44 -13.60
N ASP A 406 7.27 -18.47 -14.36
CA ASP A 406 6.41 -18.97 -15.45
C ASP A 406 5.03 -19.47 -14.97
N GLU A 407 4.82 -19.62 -13.67
CA GLU A 407 3.54 -20.03 -13.07
C GLU A 407 2.71 -18.85 -12.53
N LEU A 408 3.33 -17.72 -12.25
CA LEU A 408 2.71 -16.61 -11.50
C LEU A 408 3.42 -15.29 -11.79
N VAL A 409 2.68 -14.20 -11.93
CA VAL A 409 3.23 -12.84 -11.98
C VAL A 409 2.49 -11.98 -10.99
N TYR A 410 3.20 -11.26 -10.13
CA TYR A 410 2.62 -10.25 -9.25
C TYR A 410 3.09 -8.86 -9.66
N ILE A 411 2.13 -8.03 -10.02
CA ILE A 411 2.35 -6.60 -10.29
C ILE A 411 1.95 -5.85 -9.02
N GLY A 412 2.94 -5.25 -8.36
CA GLY A 412 2.76 -4.62 -7.06
C GLY A 412 1.87 -3.37 -7.07
N ALA A 413 1.41 -2.98 -5.88
CA ALA A 413 0.80 -1.68 -5.58
C ALA A 413 -0.47 -1.24 -6.33
N LEU A 414 -1.01 -2.04 -7.23
CA LEU A 414 -2.25 -1.69 -7.95
C LEU A 414 -3.43 -1.41 -7.01
N GLY A 415 -3.49 -2.07 -5.85
CA GLY A 415 -4.55 -1.89 -4.86
C GLY A 415 -4.52 -0.54 -4.12
N TYR A 416 -3.40 0.19 -4.16
CA TYR A 416 -3.21 1.40 -3.34
C TYR A 416 -2.41 2.53 -4.01
N ALA A 417 -1.98 2.36 -5.27
CA ALA A 417 -1.31 3.39 -6.05
C ALA A 417 -1.90 3.45 -7.47
N ASP A 418 -2.16 4.66 -7.97
CA ASP A 418 -2.59 4.90 -9.35
C ASP A 418 -1.44 5.57 -10.13
N PRO A 419 -0.98 5.01 -11.27
CA PRO A 419 0.07 5.65 -12.09
C PRO A 419 -0.33 7.02 -12.64
N LEU A 420 -1.63 7.33 -12.66
CA LEU A 420 -2.16 8.66 -12.98
C LEU A 420 -2.05 9.63 -11.79
N GLU A 421 -1.98 9.13 -10.55
CA GLU A 421 -1.75 9.93 -9.36
C GLU A 421 -0.25 10.16 -9.13
N GLU A 422 0.23 11.27 -9.67
CA GLU A 422 1.65 11.67 -9.65
C GLU A 422 2.25 11.83 -8.24
N PHE A 423 1.41 12.02 -7.24
CA PHE A 423 1.79 12.20 -5.83
C PHE A 423 1.61 10.97 -4.97
N SER A 424 1.15 9.86 -5.55
CA SER A 424 1.19 8.58 -4.83
C SER A 424 2.63 8.34 -4.39
N GLY A 425 2.81 8.00 -3.11
CA GLY A 425 4.12 7.74 -2.50
C GLY A 425 5.01 6.72 -3.24
N PHE A 426 4.41 6.02 -4.21
CA PHE A 426 4.92 4.85 -4.89
C PHE A 426 5.54 5.16 -6.26
N PHE A 427 4.94 6.05 -7.06
CA PHE A 427 5.40 6.37 -8.43
C PHE A 427 6.31 7.61 -8.51
N HIS A 428 7.15 7.82 -7.50
CA HIS A 428 8.12 8.92 -7.49
C HIS A 428 9.29 8.69 -8.46
N ASP A 429 9.63 7.42 -8.73
CA ASP A 429 10.60 7.04 -9.75
C ASP A 429 9.95 7.07 -11.14
N GLY A 430 10.53 7.88 -12.04
CA GLY A 430 10.01 8.06 -13.40
C GLY A 430 10.01 6.76 -14.21
N ALA A 431 11.02 5.90 -14.07
CA ALA A 431 11.09 4.64 -14.78
C ALA A 431 10.09 3.61 -14.23
N VAL A 432 9.82 3.60 -12.92
CA VAL A 432 8.71 2.82 -12.34
C VAL A 432 7.38 3.31 -12.91
N ARG A 433 7.12 4.62 -12.92
CA ARG A 433 5.87 5.18 -13.46
C ARG A 433 5.67 4.84 -14.94
N GLN A 434 6.71 4.97 -15.76
CA GLN A 434 6.65 4.63 -17.19
C GLN A 434 6.25 3.16 -17.40
N ARG A 435 6.83 2.24 -16.63
CA ARG A 435 6.47 0.82 -16.69
C ARG A 435 5.01 0.57 -16.32
N TYR A 436 4.52 1.20 -15.27
CA TYR A 436 3.13 1.05 -14.85
C TYR A 436 2.15 1.71 -15.82
N LEU A 437 2.51 2.81 -16.48
CA LEU A 437 1.70 3.38 -17.56
C LEU A 437 1.58 2.42 -18.76
N PHE A 438 2.67 1.74 -19.14
CA PHE A 438 2.61 0.69 -20.17
C PHE A 438 1.76 -0.50 -19.74
N ALA A 439 1.92 -0.99 -18.51
CA ALA A 439 1.14 -2.10 -17.97
C ALA A 439 -0.36 -1.75 -17.91
N GLU A 440 -0.68 -0.53 -17.49
CA GLU A 440 -2.04 0.00 -17.46
C GLU A 440 -2.65 0.06 -18.86
N TYR A 441 -1.92 0.61 -19.83
CA TYR A 441 -2.38 0.68 -21.23
C TYR A 441 -2.64 -0.70 -21.82
N VAL A 442 -1.67 -1.63 -21.72
CA VAL A 442 -1.77 -2.99 -22.28
C VAL A 442 -2.93 -3.76 -21.68
N THR A 443 -3.22 -3.56 -20.39
CA THR A 443 -4.31 -4.26 -19.71
C THR A 443 -5.68 -3.61 -19.96
N LEU A 444 -5.74 -2.28 -20.04
CA LEU A 444 -6.99 -1.53 -20.18
C LEU A 444 -7.49 -1.43 -21.62
N GLN A 445 -6.60 -1.16 -22.59
CA GLN A 445 -6.97 -0.89 -23.98
C GLN A 445 -7.89 -1.97 -24.60
N PRO A 446 -7.64 -3.28 -24.40
CA PRO A 446 -8.46 -4.32 -25.04
C PRO A 446 -9.89 -4.43 -24.50
N VAL A 447 -10.15 -3.90 -23.29
CA VAL A 447 -11.42 -4.08 -22.58
C VAL A 447 -12.15 -2.77 -22.28
N ALA A 448 -11.55 -1.60 -22.58
CA ALA A 448 -12.11 -0.30 -22.23
C ALA A 448 -13.53 -0.07 -22.78
N ASP A 449 -13.84 -0.60 -23.96
CA ASP A 449 -15.17 -0.49 -24.58
C ASP A 449 -16.24 -1.40 -23.94
N GLN A 450 -15.81 -2.43 -23.21
CA GLN A 450 -16.69 -3.38 -22.51
C GLN A 450 -16.98 -2.96 -21.05
N LEU A 451 -16.17 -2.04 -20.52
CA LEU A 451 -16.24 -1.51 -19.16
C LEU A 451 -17.11 -0.24 -19.11
N PRO A 452 -17.48 0.27 -17.90
CA PRO A 452 -18.16 1.55 -17.78
C PRO A 452 -17.44 2.70 -18.49
N ASP A 453 -18.18 3.71 -18.94
CA ASP A 453 -17.64 4.83 -19.74
C ASP A 453 -16.43 5.54 -19.12
N SER A 454 -16.34 5.54 -17.78
CA SER A 454 -15.18 6.05 -17.04
C SER A 454 -13.86 5.39 -17.42
N TYR A 455 -13.89 4.14 -17.91
CA TYR A 455 -12.69 3.41 -18.35
C TYR A 455 -12.18 3.84 -19.72
N ARG A 456 -13.06 4.30 -20.63
CA ARG A 456 -12.61 4.99 -21.86
C ARG A 456 -11.94 6.32 -21.54
N ALA A 457 -12.52 7.08 -20.60
CA ALA A 457 -11.90 8.32 -20.12
C ALA A 457 -10.56 8.05 -19.42
N ARG A 458 -10.47 6.98 -18.63
CA ARG A 458 -9.22 6.53 -18.00
C ARG A 458 -8.17 6.15 -19.04
N LEU A 459 -8.53 5.39 -20.07
CA LEU A 459 -7.61 5.03 -21.16
C LEU A 459 -7.05 6.29 -21.86
N ALA A 460 -7.90 7.27 -22.12
CA ALA A 460 -7.46 8.55 -22.69
C ALA A 460 -6.47 9.27 -21.76
N ALA A 461 -6.74 9.30 -20.45
CA ALA A 461 -5.82 9.89 -19.46
C ALA A 461 -4.48 9.14 -19.37
N VAL A 462 -4.49 7.80 -19.50
CA VAL A 462 -3.26 6.99 -19.58
C VAL A 462 -2.45 7.35 -20.82
N VAL A 463 -3.09 7.46 -21.98
CA VAL A 463 -2.43 7.87 -23.23
C VAL A 463 -1.84 9.27 -23.13
N GLU A 464 -2.55 10.22 -22.52
CA GLU A 464 -2.05 11.57 -22.25
C GLU A 464 -0.83 11.55 -21.31
N ALA A 465 -0.91 10.79 -20.21
CA ALA A 465 0.19 10.64 -19.27
C ALA A 465 1.42 9.97 -19.91
N MET A 466 1.21 8.98 -20.80
CA MET A 466 2.26 8.38 -21.61
C MET A 466 2.93 9.41 -22.53
N ALA A 467 2.13 10.19 -23.26
CA ALA A 467 2.65 11.21 -24.16
C ALA A 467 3.45 12.30 -23.41
N ALA A 468 2.99 12.71 -22.22
CA ALA A 468 3.72 13.64 -21.36
C ALA A 468 5.08 13.10 -20.89
N GLN A 469 5.26 11.78 -20.85
CA GLN A 469 6.53 11.11 -20.53
C GLN A 469 7.35 10.74 -21.79
N GLY A 470 6.91 11.16 -22.97
CA GLY A 470 7.55 10.81 -24.25
C GLY A 470 7.36 9.34 -24.66
N LEU A 471 6.39 8.64 -24.07
CA LEU A 471 6.06 7.25 -24.40
C LEU A 471 5.00 7.21 -25.51
N ARG A 472 5.06 6.18 -26.36
CA ARG A 472 4.06 5.95 -27.43
C ARG A 472 3.25 4.69 -27.13
N PRO A 473 1.91 4.72 -27.30
CA PRO A 473 1.05 3.53 -27.16
C PRO A 473 1.51 2.34 -28.00
N ASP A 474 1.96 2.57 -29.23
CA ASP A 474 2.43 1.52 -30.16
C ASP A 474 3.64 0.73 -29.62
N ASP A 475 4.43 1.31 -28.72
CA ASP A 475 5.58 0.66 -28.12
C ASP A 475 5.21 -0.17 -26.87
N ALA A 476 3.99 -0.01 -26.35
CA ALA A 476 3.61 -0.53 -25.02
C ALA A 476 3.72 -2.05 -24.91
N HIS A 477 3.17 -2.79 -25.88
CA HIS A 477 3.25 -4.26 -25.88
C HIS A 477 4.70 -4.76 -25.96
N ALA A 478 5.54 -4.10 -26.76
CA ALA A 478 6.94 -4.47 -26.91
C ALA A 478 7.73 -4.17 -25.61
N ALA A 479 7.47 -3.02 -24.99
CA ALA A 479 8.09 -2.62 -23.73
C ALA A 479 7.70 -3.54 -22.56
N VAL A 480 6.41 -3.88 -22.42
CA VAL A 480 5.95 -4.83 -21.39
C VAL A 480 6.55 -6.22 -21.66
N ARG A 481 6.57 -6.69 -22.91
CA ARG A 481 7.21 -7.97 -23.27
C ARG A 481 8.69 -7.99 -22.88
N ASP A 482 9.44 -6.95 -23.25
CA ASP A 482 10.86 -6.84 -22.93
C ASP A 482 11.09 -6.83 -21.42
N TYR A 483 10.27 -6.11 -20.66
CA TYR A 483 10.33 -6.11 -19.20
C TYR A 483 10.09 -7.50 -18.60
N LEU A 484 8.99 -8.16 -19.01
CA LEU A 484 8.62 -9.50 -18.54
C LEU A 484 9.71 -10.54 -18.84
N CYS A 485 10.27 -10.52 -20.06
CA CYS A 485 11.32 -11.46 -20.46
C CYS A 485 12.70 -11.14 -19.88
N THR A 486 13.13 -9.88 -19.93
CA THR A 486 14.52 -9.51 -19.69
C THR A 486 14.80 -9.02 -18.28
N VAL A 487 13.79 -8.47 -17.60
CA VAL A 487 13.90 -8.02 -16.20
C VAL A 487 13.35 -9.09 -15.27
N LEU A 488 12.11 -9.53 -15.50
CA LEU A 488 11.46 -10.54 -14.65
C LEU A 488 11.85 -11.99 -14.99
N GLY A 489 12.48 -12.23 -16.15
CA GLY A 489 13.00 -13.55 -16.51
C GLY A 489 11.94 -14.58 -16.93
N LEU A 490 10.75 -14.14 -17.33
CA LEU A 490 9.71 -15.03 -17.83
C LEU A 490 10.07 -15.66 -19.18
N SER A 491 9.66 -16.92 -19.38
CA SER A 491 9.74 -17.53 -20.70
C SER A 491 8.83 -16.82 -21.70
N ALA A 492 9.13 -16.98 -22.99
CA ALA A 492 8.31 -16.42 -24.05
C ALA A 492 6.84 -16.88 -23.98
N ALA A 493 6.60 -18.11 -23.53
CA ALA A 493 5.25 -18.67 -23.37
C ALA A 493 4.51 -18.00 -22.20
N ALA A 494 5.15 -17.87 -21.03
CA ALA A 494 4.57 -17.18 -19.89
C ALA A 494 4.30 -15.69 -20.21
N THR A 495 5.25 -15.00 -20.85
CA THR A 495 5.08 -13.61 -21.30
C THR A 495 3.93 -13.47 -22.31
N ALA A 496 3.81 -14.40 -23.27
CA ALA A 496 2.68 -14.40 -24.19
C ALA A 496 1.35 -14.58 -23.44
N SER A 497 1.29 -15.49 -22.46
CA SER A 497 0.11 -15.69 -21.62
C SER A 497 -0.26 -14.43 -20.82
N VAL A 498 0.71 -13.69 -20.26
CA VAL A 498 0.45 -12.39 -19.59
C VAL A 498 -0.12 -11.35 -20.55
N LEU A 499 0.41 -11.29 -21.78
CA LEU A 499 0.02 -10.29 -22.79
C LEU A 499 -1.23 -10.66 -23.59
N GLN A 500 -1.71 -11.91 -23.49
CA GLN A 500 -2.95 -12.33 -24.10
C GLN A 500 -4.12 -11.64 -23.40
N ALA A 501 -4.63 -10.60 -24.05
CA ALA A 501 -6.01 -10.18 -23.86
C ALA A 501 -6.85 -11.11 -24.73
N ASP A 502 -7.32 -12.23 -24.18
CA ASP A 502 -8.21 -13.12 -24.91
C ASP A 502 -9.49 -12.34 -25.30
N ASN A 503 -9.51 -11.84 -26.54
CA ASN A 503 -10.67 -11.29 -27.23
C ASN A 503 -11.53 -12.42 -27.84
N SER A 504 -11.21 -13.68 -27.57
CA SER A 504 -11.83 -14.87 -28.16
C SER A 504 -12.53 -15.78 -27.16
N GLY A 505 -12.70 -15.37 -25.90
CA GLY A 505 -13.68 -16.03 -25.03
C GLY A 505 -15.08 -15.85 -25.63
N PRO A 506 -15.93 -16.90 -25.69
CA PRO A 506 -17.31 -16.73 -26.14
C PRO A 506 -17.94 -15.61 -25.33
N THR A 507 -18.58 -14.68 -26.02
CA THR A 507 -19.34 -13.64 -25.32
C THR A 507 -20.34 -14.33 -24.40
N VAL A 508 -20.63 -13.79 -23.22
CA VAL A 508 -21.65 -14.36 -22.29
C VAL A 508 -23.01 -14.54 -22.98
N GLN A 509 -23.26 -13.83 -24.09
CA GLN A 509 -24.40 -14.06 -24.97
C GLN A 509 -24.37 -15.37 -25.75
N GLU A 510 -23.20 -15.92 -26.11
CA GLU A 510 -23.07 -17.22 -26.77
C GLU A 510 -23.21 -18.38 -25.78
N ALA A 511 -22.73 -18.22 -24.54
CA ALA A 511 -22.84 -19.25 -23.49
C ALA A 511 -24.23 -19.36 -22.84
N LEU A 512 -25.17 -18.46 -23.14
CA LEU A 512 -26.57 -18.52 -22.69
C LEU A 512 -27.54 -18.99 -23.77
N VAL A 513 -27.04 -19.29 -24.98
CA VAL A 513 -27.81 -19.81 -26.12
C VAL A 513 -27.53 -21.31 -26.36
N GLU A 514 -26.53 -21.88 -25.70
CA GLU A 514 -26.32 -23.32 -25.53
C GLU A 514 -26.79 -23.79 -24.16
#